data_AF-A0A447TPK1-F1
#
_entry.id   AF-A0A447TPK1-F1
#
_cell.length_a   1.000
_cell.length_b   1.000
_cell.length_c   1.000
_cell.angle_alpha   90.00
_cell.angle_beta   90.00
_cell.angle_gamma   90.00
#
_symmetry.space_group_name_H-M   'P 1'
#
loop_
_entity.id
_entity.type
_entity.pdbx_description
1 polymer ?
#
loop_
_entity_poly.entity_id
_entity_poly.type
_entity_poly.pdbx_seq_one_letter_code
_entity_poly.pdbx_strand_id
1 'polypeptide(L)'
;MSYRWSFFTVFTQSAVGAFILLLIGGAMGLVAPRRKAIGLFSVMCLFGLGVIVGTFHVGQPLRALNMLLRVGHSPMSNEIVLSAAFAALGGLGALGLLLNRATPLCNALVWLAAIVGVVFLYAVPQIYQLPTVATWRSSYTTAMMILTPLIGGGALAALFGVRRLGLLVSVLAILVSFCLRPGLYGDADERR
;
A
#
# COMPACT_ATOMS: atom_id res chain seq x y z
N MET A 1 15.68 -9.76 16.00
CA MET A 1 14.49 -10.22 15.26
C MET A 1 13.66 -8.99 14.88
N SER A 2 13.67 -8.62 13.60
CA SER A 2 13.23 -7.31 13.10
C SER A 2 11.74 -7.28 12.74
N TYR A 3 10.87 -7.03 13.72
CA TYR A 3 9.44 -6.77 13.48
C TYR A 3 9.18 -5.47 12.68
N ARG A 4 10.21 -4.62 12.53
CA ARG A 4 10.13 -3.27 11.93
C ARG A 4 9.88 -3.29 10.42
N TRP A 5 10.30 -4.34 9.69
CA TRP A 5 10.00 -4.50 8.25
C TRP A 5 8.51 -4.71 7.97
N SER A 6 7.84 -5.45 8.85
CA SER A 6 6.41 -5.76 8.73
C SER A 6 5.54 -4.53 8.96
N PHE A 7 5.96 -3.59 9.82
CA PHE A 7 5.20 -2.36 10.05
C PHE A 7 5.23 -1.40 8.86
N PHE A 8 6.40 -1.20 8.23
CA PHE A 8 6.53 -0.37 7.03
C PHE A 8 5.58 -0.84 5.92
N THR A 9 5.64 -2.13 5.57
CA THR A 9 4.81 -2.71 4.50
C THR A 9 3.33 -2.67 4.85
N VAL A 10 2.94 -3.02 6.08
CA VAL A 10 1.54 -2.98 6.48
C VAL A 10 0.97 -1.56 6.43
N PHE A 11 1.69 -0.55 6.93
CA PHE A 11 1.21 0.84 6.90
C PHE A 11 1.12 1.39 5.48
N THR A 12 2.14 1.18 4.65
CA THR A 12 2.14 1.69 3.27
C THR A 12 1.10 0.98 2.41
N GLN A 13 0.99 -0.35 2.48
CA GLN A 13 -0.03 -1.11 1.75
C GLN A 13 -1.44 -0.75 2.19
N SER A 14 -1.70 -0.62 3.50
CA SER A 14 -3.01 -0.20 4.03
C SER A 14 -3.37 1.21 3.57
N ALA A 15 -2.42 2.14 3.61
CA ALA A 15 -2.64 3.51 3.14
C ALA A 15 -2.97 3.56 1.64
N VAL A 16 -2.24 2.81 0.80
CA VAL A 16 -2.51 2.72 -0.65
C VAL A 16 -3.89 2.13 -0.93
N GLY A 17 -4.26 1.03 -0.25
CA GLY A 17 -5.59 0.43 -0.38
C GLY A 17 -6.71 1.39 0.02
N ALA A 18 -6.53 2.12 1.13
CA ALA A 18 -7.49 3.13 1.57
C ALA A 18 -7.62 4.28 0.57
N PHE A 19 -6.50 4.75 0.04
CA PHE A 19 -6.43 5.82 -0.96
C PHE A 19 -7.25 5.45 -2.20
N ILE A 20 -7.05 4.24 -2.74
CA ILE A 20 -7.79 3.73 -3.91
C ILE A 20 -9.30 3.64 -3.60
N LEU A 21 -9.68 3.05 -2.47
CA LEU A 21 -11.10 2.90 -2.10
C LEU A 21 -11.78 4.25 -1.84
N LEU A 22 -11.06 5.25 -1.34
CA LEU A 22 -11.58 6.61 -1.18
C LEU A 22 -11.82 7.30 -2.52
N LEU A 23 -10.97 7.06 -3.53
CA LEU A 23 -11.19 7.56 -4.89
C LEU A 23 -12.40 6.89 -5.55
N ILE A 24 -12.49 5.56 -5.47
CA ILE A 24 -13.62 4.79 -6.00
C ILE A 24 -14.91 5.24 -5.31
N GLY A 25 -14.94 5.27 -3.98
CA GLY A 25 -16.10 5.71 -3.21
C GLY A 25 -16.49 7.16 -3.52
N GLY A 26 -15.51 8.03 -3.77
CA GLY A 26 -15.75 9.40 -4.22
C GLY A 26 -16.39 9.47 -5.61
N ALA A 27 -15.91 8.67 -6.57
CA ALA A 27 -16.46 8.59 -7.92
C ALA A 27 -17.88 8.00 -7.96
N MET A 28 -18.17 7.07 -7.05
CA MET A 28 -19.50 6.47 -6.85
C MET A 28 -20.46 7.37 -6.04
N GLY A 29 -20.02 8.55 -5.59
CA GLY A 29 -20.85 9.44 -4.75
C GLY A 29 -21.11 8.93 -3.33
N LEU A 30 -20.36 7.93 -2.86
CA LEU A 30 -20.51 7.33 -1.51
C LEU A 30 -19.96 8.22 -0.39
N VAL A 31 -19.15 9.23 -0.72
CA VAL A 31 -18.53 10.13 0.24
C VAL A 31 -18.51 11.55 -0.30
N ALA A 32 -18.82 12.53 0.56
CA ALA A 32 -18.79 13.94 0.20
C ALA A 32 -17.37 14.39 -0.22
N PRO A 33 -17.23 15.30 -1.21
CA PRO A 33 -15.93 15.71 -1.74
C PRO A 33 -14.94 16.19 -0.67
N ARG A 34 -15.40 16.98 0.31
CA ARG A 34 -14.55 17.47 1.40
C ARG A 34 -14.06 16.34 2.30
N ARG A 35 -14.92 15.38 2.65
CA ARG A 35 -14.56 14.23 3.49
C ARG A 35 -13.60 13.28 2.76
N LYS A 36 -13.79 13.10 1.45
CA LYS A 36 -12.86 12.40 0.56
C LYS A 36 -11.47 13.05 0.60
N ALA A 37 -11.39 14.37 0.40
CA ALA A 37 -10.12 15.10 0.40
C ALA A 37 -9.38 14.98 1.74
N ILE A 38 -10.09 15.11 2.87
CA ILE A 38 -9.54 14.87 4.21
C ILE A 38 -9.02 13.43 4.31
N GLY A 39 -9.82 12.44 3.93
CA GLY A 39 -9.42 11.04 3.96
C GLY A 39 -8.16 10.75 3.14
N LEU A 40 -8.12 11.23 1.89
CA LEU A 40 -6.96 11.07 1.01
C LEU A 40 -5.69 11.66 1.64
N PHE A 41 -5.78 12.89 2.18
CA PHE A 41 -4.62 13.53 2.81
C PHE A 41 -4.19 12.79 4.09
N SER A 42 -5.14 12.37 4.93
CA SER A 42 -4.86 11.61 6.15
C SER A 42 -4.17 10.27 5.87
N VAL A 43 -4.59 9.53 4.84
CA VAL A 43 -3.93 8.27 4.47
C VAL A 43 -2.56 8.52 3.83
N MET A 44 -2.35 9.64 3.13
CA MET A 44 -1.02 10.03 2.66
C MET A 44 -0.07 10.36 3.83
N CYS A 45 -0.56 10.99 4.90
CA CYS A 45 0.24 11.16 6.13
C CYS A 45 0.62 9.80 6.74
N LEU A 46 -0.33 8.86 6.81
CA LEU A 46 -0.05 7.50 7.28
C LEU A 46 0.99 6.78 6.41
N PHE A 47 0.89 6.92 5.08
CA PHE A 47 1.88 6.40 4.14
C PHE A 47 3.28 6.98 4.41
N GLY A 48 3.37 8.31 4.57
CA GLY A 48 4.62 9.00 4.89
C GLY A 48 5.24 8.53 6.21
N LEU A 49 4.42 8.34 7.26
CA LEU A 49 4.87 7.75 8.52
C LEU A 49 5.42 6.34 8.33
N GLY A 50 4.75 5.50 7.52
CA GLY A 50 5.25 4.19 7.13
C GLY A 50 6.66 4.28 6.53
N VAL A 51 6.83 5.11 5.49
CA VAL A 51 8.13 5.32 4.81
C VAL A 51 9.23 5.81 5.76
N ILE A 52 8.89 6.72 6.68
CA ILE A 52 9.84 7.23 7.69
C ILE A 52 10.30 6.09 8.62
N VAL A 53 9.37 5.26 9.11
CA VAL A 53 9.68 4.08 9.93
C VAL A 53 10.58 3.10 9.16
N GLY A 54 10.34 2.92 7.86
CA GLY A 54 11.18 2.12 6.98
C GLY A 54 12.61 2.67 6.83
N THR A 55 12.75 3.98 6.61
CA THR A 55 14.06 4.64 6.44
C THR A 55 14.92 4.56 7.70
N PHE A 56 14.33 4.74 8.89
CA PHE A 56 15.04 4.59 10.17
C PHE A 56 15.48 3.15 10.43
N HIS A 57 15.00 2.16 9.68
CA HIS A 57 15.46 0.79 9.82
C HIS A 57 16.75 0.52 9.05
N VAL A 58 16.89 1.06 7.84
CA VAL A 58 18.02 0.78 6.95
C VAL A 58 19.28 1.55 7.37
N GLY A 59 19.13 2.62 8.17
CA GLY A 59 20.24 3.40 8.73
C GLY A 59 21.09 4.14 7.69
N GLN A 60 20.67 4.14 6.42
CA GLN A 60 21.47 4.65 5.30
C GLN A 60 20.61 5.48 4.31
N PRO A 61 20.13 6.67 4.72
CA PRO A 61 19.29 7.54 3.90
C PRO A 61 19.94 7.90 2.55
N LEU A 62 21.25 8.13 2.56
CA LEU A 62 22.04 8.48 1.36
C LEU A 62 22.11 7.34 0.34
N ARG A 63 22.03 6.07 0.77
CA ARG A 63 21.99 4.94 -0.18
C ARG A 63 20.64 4.80 -0.85
N ALA A 64 19.54 5.14 -0.18
CA ALA A 64 18.21 5.15 -0.78
C ALA A 64 18.12 6.15 -1.95
N LEU A 65 18.77 7.33 -1.82
CA LEU A 65 18.91 8.29 -2.92
C LEU A 65 19.67 7.71 -4.13
N ASN A 66 20.76 6.98 -3.90
CA ASN A 66 21.49 6.32 -4.99
C ASN A 66 20.68 5.18 -5.64
N MET A 67 19.77 4.54 -4.89
CA MET A 67 18.88 3.50 -5.44
C MET A 67 17.76 4.06 -6.33
N LEU A 68 17.38 5.33 -6.16
CA LEU A 68 16.45 6.02 -7.08
C LEU A 68 17.04 6.16 -8.49
N LEU A 69 18.37 6.21 -8.62
CA LEU A 69 19.08 6.31 -9.89
C LEU A 69 19.28 4.96 -10.60
N ARG A 70 18.90 3.84 -9.96
CA ARG A 70 19.02 2.47 -10.49
C ARG A 70 17.67 1.79 -10.71
N VAL A 71 16.69 2.55 -11.22
CA VAL A 71 15.35 2.05 -11.56
C VAL A 71 15.45 0.78 -12.41
N GLY A 72 14.70 -0.27 -12.07
CA GLY A 72 14.61 -1.50 -12.85
C GLY A 72 15.67 -2.57 -12.54
N HIS A 73 16.69 -2.28 -11.74
CA HIS A 73 17.77 -3.23 -11.47
C HIS A 73 17.47 -4.25 -10.36
N SER A 74 16.54 -3.96 -9.44
CA SER A 74 16.16 -4.90 -8.37
C SER A 74 14.73 -4.65 -7.87
N PRO A 75 14.06 -5.69 -7.31
CA PRO A 75 12.74 -5.53 -6.69
C PRO A 75 12.71 -4.44 -5.61
N MET A 76 13.79 -4.30 -4.84
CA MET A 76 13.92 -3.28 -3.80
C MET A 76 14.05 -1.86 -4.38
N SER A 77 14.79 -1.67 -5.47
CA SER A 77 14.87 -0.35 -6.13
C SER A 77 13.51 0.05 -6.73
N ASN A 78 12.81 -0.89 -7.36
CA ASN A 78 11.48 -0.65 -7.90
C ASN A 78 10.48 -0.22 -6.81
N GLU A 79 10.50 -0.88 -5.65
CA GLU A 79 9.67 -0.49 -4.51
C GLU A 79 9.95 0.94 -4.05
N ILE A 80 11.22 1.33 -3.90
CA ILE A 80 11.60 2.69 -3.47
C ILE A 80 11.11 3.74 -4.48
N VAL A 81 11.30 3.49 -5.77
CA VAL A 81 10.89 4.41 -6.84
C VAL A 81 9.37 4.54 -6.90
N LEU A 82 8.64 3.42 -6.84
CA LEU A 82 7.18 3.40 -6.85
C LEU A 82 6.61 4.07 -5.59
N SER A 83 7.20 3.84 -4.42
CA SER A 83 6.84 4.50 -3.17
C SER A 83 7.04 6.02 -3.26
N ALA A 84 8.17 6.47 -3.81
CA ALA A 84 8.45 7.89 -3.99
C ALA A 84 7.49 8.54 -4.99
N ALA A 85 7.22 7.88 -6.12
CA ALA A 85 6.26 8.34 -7.12
C ALA A 85 4.84 8.43 -6.55
N PHE A 86 4.39 7.40 -5.81
CA PHE A 86 3.11 7.41 -5.11
C PHE A 86 3.02 8.55 -4.10
N ALA A 87 4.06 8.75 -3.28
CA ALA A 87 4.12 9.82 -2.30
C ALA A 87 4.01 11.21 -2.94
N ALA A 88 4.75 11.46 -4.03
CA ALA A 88 4.74 12.73 -4.73
C ALA A 88 3.37 13.01 -5.39
N LEU A 89 2.88 12.08 -6.20
CA LEU A 89 1.62 12.25 -6.93
C LEU A 89 0.41 12.30 -5.97
N GLY A 90 0.34 11.34 -5.06
CA GLY A 90 -0.74 11.21 -4.09
C GLY A 90 -0.74 12.34 -3.08
N GLY A 91 0.44 12.74 -2.59
CA GLY A 91 0.60 13.82 -1.61
C GLY A 91 0.24 15.18 -2.18
N LEU A 92 0.79 15.54 -3.34
CA LEU A 92 0.48 16.81 -4.01
C LEU A 92 -0.99 16.85 -4.45
N GLY A 93 -1.49 15.77 -5.03
CA GLY A 93 -2.89 15.66 -5.43
C GLY A 93 -3.85 15.78 -4.24
N ALA A 94 -3.63 15.02 -3.17
CA ALA A 94 -4.48 15.04 -1.98
C ALA A 94 -4.43 16.39 -1.25
N LEU A 95 -3.24 16.99 -1.11
CA LEU A 95 -3.09 18.30 -0.50
C LEU A 95 -3.81 19.39 -1.33
N GLY A 96 -3.66 19.37 -2.65
CA GLY A 96 -4.35 20.32 -3.52
C GLY A 96 -5.87 20.19 -3.47
N LEU A 97 -6.40 18.96 -3.43
CA LEU A 97 -7.83 18.71 -3.20
C LEU A 97 -8.28 19.19 -1.82
N LEU A 98 -7.47 19.02 -0.77
CA LEU A 98 -7.78 19.47 0.58
C LEU A 98 -7.84 21.01 0.66
N LEU A 99 -6.93 21.69 -0.04
CA LEU A 99 -6.86 23.15 -0.12
C LEU A 99 -7.82 23.75 -1.15
N ASN A 100 -8.59 22.93 -1.87
CA ASN A 100 -9.48 23.33 -2.95
C ASN A 100 -8.79 24.16 -4.04
N ARG A 101 -7.56 23.77 -4.40
CA ARG A 101 -6.71 24.43 -5.42
C ARG A 101 -6.50 23.50 -6.60
N ALA A 102 -6.47 24.07 -7.82
CA ALA A 102 -6.14 23.36 -9.07
C ALA A 102 -6.87 22.01 -9.23
N THR A 103 -8.17 21.98 -8.90
CA THR A 103 -8.97 20.76 -8.70
C THR A 103 -8.91 19.75 -9.85
N PRO A 104 -8.93 20.15 -11.15
CA PRO A 104 -8.79 19.22 -12.26
C PRO A 104 -7.42 18.52 -12.29
N LEU A 105 -6.33 19.28 -12.13
CA LEU A 105 -4.97 18.74 -12.07
C LEU A 105 -4.81 17.83 -10.86
N CYS A 106 -5.28 18.26 -9.69
CA CYS A 106 -5.19 17.47 -8.47
C CYS A 106 -6.01 16.17 -8.58
N ASN A 107 -7.17 16.18 -9.24
CA ASN A 107 -7.92 14.97 -9.55
C ASN A 107 -7.13 14.03 -10.49
N ALA A 108 -6.48 14.56 -11.53
CA ALA A 108 -5.63 13.76 -12.41
C ALA A 108 -4.44 13.15 -11.64
N LEU A 109 -3.79 13.92 -10.77
CA LEU A 109 -2.67 13.46 -9.95
C LEU A 109 -3.07 12.33 -9.00
N VAL A 110 -4.21 12.42 -8.31
CA VAL A 110 -4.64 11.35 -7.39
C VAL A 110 -5.03 10.07 -8.14
N TRP A 111 -5.61 10.16 -9.34
CA TRP A 111 -5.88 8.98 -10.16
C TRP A 111 -4.61 8.35 -10.71
N LEU A 112 -3.64 9.16 -11.14
CA LEU A 112 -2.33 8.66 -11.54
C LEU A 112 -1.60 8.00 -10.35
N ALA A 113 -1.69 8.61 -9.17
CA ALA A 113 -1.18 8.02 -7.93
C ALA A 113 -1.83 6.67 -7.63
N ALA A 114 -3.14 6.52 -7.85
CA ALA A 114 -3.82 5.24 -7.67
C ALA A 114 -3.26 4.14 -8.58
N ILE A 115 -2.99 4.46 -9.86
CA ILE A 115 -2.37 3.52 -10.82
C ILE A 115 -0.98 3.12 -10.33
N VAL A 116 -0.14 4.10 -9.95
CA VAL A 116 1.19 3.84 -9.39
C VAL A 116 1.10 3.00 -8.11
N GLY A 117 0.10 3.26 -7.27
CA GLY A 117 -0.18 2.51 -6.05
C GLY A 117 -0.49 1.04 -6.32
N VAL A 118 -1.27 0.73 -7.35
CA VAL A 118 -1.52 -0.67 -7.77
C VAL A 118 -0.22 -1.37 -8.17
N VAL A 119 0.62 -0.69 -8.96
CA VAL A 119 1.94 -1.24 -9.37
C VAL A 119 2.86 -1.42 -8.16
N PHE A 120 2.84 -0.48 -7.21
CA PHE A 120 3.55 -0.58 -5.93
C PHE A 120 3.11 -1.82 -5.14
N LEU A 121 1.80 -2.04 -4.98
CA LEU A 121 1.27 -3.22 -4.27
C LEU A 121 1.72 -4.54 -4.91
N TYR A 122 1.87 -4.57 -6.24
CA TYR A 122 2.41 -5.72 -6.97
C TYR A 122 3.93 -5.90 -6.80
N ALA A 123 4.68 -4.80 -6.69
CA ALA A 123 6.13 -4.83 -6.55
C ALA A 123 6.59 -5.32 -5.17
N VAL A 124 5.86 -4.99 -4.09
CA VAL A 124 6.26 -5.34 -2.71
C VAL A 124 6.48 -6.85 -2.51
N PRO A 125 5.56 -7.76 -2.89
CA PRO A 125 5.76 -9.20 -2.73
C PRO A 125 7.00 -9.75 -3.44
N GLN A 126 7.47 -9.11 -4.52
CA GLN A 126 8.62 -9.60 -5.30
C GLN A 126 9.91 -9.59 -4.47
N ILE A 127 10.01 -8.71 -3.47
CA ILE A 127 11.14 -8.66 -2.54
C ILE A 127 11.19 -9.92 -1.68
N TYR A 128 10.02 -10.41 -1.27
CA TYR A 128 9.88 -11.59 -0.41
C TYR A 128 9.99 -12.91 -1.19
N GLN A 129 9.97 -12.84 -2.53
CA GLN A 129 10.18 -13.99 -3.40
C GLN A 129 11.65 -14.16 -3.86
N LEU A 130 12.56 -13.29 -3.41
CA LEU A 130 13.99 -13.40 -3.71
C LEU A 130 14.57 -14.72 -3.17
N PRO A 131 15.46 -15.39 -3.93
CA PRO A 131 16.02 -16.69 -3.54
C PRO A 131 16.97 -16.60 -2.33
N THR A 132 17.36 -15.39 -1.93
CA THR A 132 18.32 -15.14 -0.84
C THR A 132 17.77 -15.48 0.54
N VAL A 133 16.44 -15.52 0.73
CA VAL A 133 15.81 -15.84 2.02
C VAL A 133 14.67 -16.85 1.82
N ALA A 134 15.00 -18.14 1.93
CA ALA A 134 14.07 -19.25 1.69
C ALA A 134 12.83 -19.23 2.60
N THR A 135 12.93 -18.69 3.82
CA THR A 135 11.83 -18.68 4.80
C THR A 135 10.69 -17.74 4.44
N TRP A 136 10.92 -16.73 3.59
CA TRP A 136 9.88 -15.79 3.14
C TRP A 136 9.21 -16.23 1.84
N ARG A 137 9.91 -17.07 1.08
CA ARG A 137 9.58 -17.45 -0.29
C ARG A 137 8.47 -18.50 -0.32
N SER A 138 7.22 -18.04 -0.26
CA SER A 138 6.04 -18.88 -0.49
C SER A 138 4.91 -18.10 -1.17
N SER A 139 4.02 -18.81 -1.86
CA SER A 139 2.80 -18.24 -2.43
C SER A 139 1.88 -17.64 -1.36
N TYR A 140 1.87 -18.23 -0.16
CA TYR A 140 1.12 -17.74 0.99
C TYR A 140 1.57 -16.34 1.42
N THR A 141 2.88 -16.07 1.49
CA THR A 141 3.40 -14.73 1.83
C THR A 141 2.89 -13.68 0.83
N THR A 142 2.94 -13.99 -0.46
CA THR A 142 2.42 -13.10 -1.51
C THR A 142 0.92 -12.89 -1.37
N ALA A 143 0.15 -13.96 -1.14
CA ALA A 143 -1.30 -13.85 -0.97
C ALA A 143 -1.67 -12.97 0.23
N MET A 144 -1.01 -13.14 1.38
CA MET A 144 -1.20 -12.30 2.56
C MET A 144 -0.86 -10.84 2.28
N MET A 145 0.23 -10.56 1.57
CA MET A 145 0.63 -9.20 1.20
C MET A 145 -0.35 -8.50 0.25
N ILE A 146 -0.98 -9.25 -0.66
CA ILE A 146 -2.03 -8.73 -1.54
C ILE A 146 -3.35 -8.51 -0.77
N LEU A 147 -3.62 -9.28 0.29
CA LEU A 147 -4.77 -9.09 1.15
C LEU A 147 -4.59 -7.90 2.12
N THR A 148 -3.38 -7.58 2.56
CA THR A 148 -3.08 -6.43 3.44
C THR A 148 -3.74 -5.12 3.02
N PRO A 149 -3.59 -4.62 1.77
CA PRO A 149 -4.23 -3.37 1.34
C PRO A 149 -5.76 -3.45 1.36
N LEU A 150 -6.35 -4.64 1.20
CA LEU A 150 -7.79 -4.82 1.26
C LEU A 150 -8.30 -4.80 2.71
N ILE A 151 -7.59 -5.49 3.61
CA ILE A 151 -7.93 -5.57 5.04
C ILE A 151 -7.74 -4.21 5.70
N GLY A 152 -6.50 -3.70 5.71
CA GLY A 152 -6.19 -2.45 6.39
C GLY A 152 -6.73 -1.24 5.64
N GLY A 153 -6.64 -1.26 4.31
CA GLY A 153 -7.12 -0.15 3.48
C GLY A 153 -8.64 -0.05 3.45
N GLY A 154 -9.35 -1.17 3.43
CA GLY A 154 -10.81 -1.18 3.57
C GLY A 154 -11.27 -0.60 4.91
N ALA A 155 -10.60 -0.96 6.01
CA ALA A 155 -10.95 -0.48 7.35
C ALA A 155 -10.73 1.03 7.47
N LEU A 156 -9.61 1.53 6.94
CA LEU A 156 -9.31 2.96 6.87
C LEU A 156 -10.29 3.71 5.94
N ALA A 157 -10.61 3.17 4.77
CA ALA A 157 -11.59 3.79 3.86
C ALA A 157 -12.98 3.89 4.51
N ALA A 158 -13.37 2.88 5.29
CA ALA A 158 -14.62 2.90 6.06
C ALA A 158 -14.62 4.01 7.12
N LEU A 159 -13.51 4.20 7.84
CA LEU A 159 -13.34 5.29 8.81
C LEU A 159 -13.56 6.67 8.17
N PHE A 160 -13.00 6.88 6.98
CA PHE A 160 -13.08 8.16 6.25
C PHE A 160 -14.37 8.34 5.44
N GLY A 161 -15.31 7.41 5.48
CA GLY A 161 -16.69 7.62 5.00
C GLY A 161 -17.19 6.65 3.95
N VAL A 162 -16.31 5.85 3.35
CA VAL A 162 -16.69 4.76 2.42
C VAL A 162 -17.09 3.52 3.23
N ARG A 163 -18.05 3.69 4.16
CA ARG A 163 -18.33 2.74 5.25
C ARG A 163 -18.70 1.35 4.76
N ARG A 164 -19.78 1.22 3.98
CA ARG A 164 -20.30 -0.08 3.56
C ARG A 164 -19.29 -0.82 2.69
N LEU A 165 -18.82 -0.17 1.62
CA LEU A 165 -17.87 -0.77 0.69
C LEU A 165 -16.52 -1.09 1.38
N GLY A 166 -15.97 -0.18 2.18
CA GLY A 166 -14.72 -0.40 2.91
C GLY A 166 -14.79 -1.55 3.90
N LEU A 167 -15.89 -1.65 4.67
CA LEU A 167 -16.11 -2.76 5.60
C LEU A 167 -16.29 -4.08 4.85
N LEU A 168 -17.08 -4.11 3.76
CA LEU A 168 -17.27 -5.31 2.94
C LEU A 168 -15.93 -5.82 2.40
N VAL A 169 -15.13 -4.93 1.79
CA VAL A 169 -13.80 -5.29 1.27
C VAL A 169 -12.90 -5.84 2.39
N SER A 170 -12.89 -5.20 3.56
CA SER A 170 -12.07 -5.64 4.69
C SER A 170 -12.49 -7.02 5.20
N VAL A 171 -13.79 -7.21 5.45
CA VAL A 171 -14.34 -8.44 6.00
C VAL A 171 -14.14 -9.60 5.03
N LEU A 172 -14.43 -9.39 3.74
CA LEU A 172 -14.19 -10.42 2.72
C LEU A 172 -12.71 -10.79 2.63
N ALA A 173 -11.80 -9.81 2.64
CA ALA A 173 -10.37 -10.08 2.63
C ALA A 173 -9.89 -10.82 3.89
N ILE A 174 -10.46 -10.51 5.06
CA ILE A 174 -10.21 -11.24 6.31
C ILE A 174 -10.68 -12.70 6.17
N LEU A 175 -11.91 -12.92 5.68
CA LEU A 175 -12.44 -14.28 5.48
C LEU A 175 -11.58 -15.08 4.51
N VAL A 176 -11.19 -14.48 3.38
CA VAL A 176 -10.24 -15.11 2.42
C VAL A 176 -8.92 -15.43 3.10
N SER A 177 -8.40 -14.55 3.96
CA SER A 177 -7.14 -14.80 4.68
C SER A 177 -7.23 -16.01 5.62
N PHE A 178 -8.38 -16.24 6.26
CA PHE A 178 -8.64 -17.44 7.05
C PHE A 178 -8.75 -18.70 6.17
N CYS A 179 -9.38 -18.61 5.00
CA CYS A 179 -9.47 -19.71 4.05
C CYS A 179 -8.14 -20.12 3.43
N LEU A 180 -7.12 -19.26 3.48
CA LEU A 180 -5.76 -19.57 3.00
C LEU A 180 -4.89 -20.27 4.06
N ARG A 181 -5.33 -20.35 5.33
CA ARG A 181 -4.62 -21.09 6.39
C ARG A 181 -4.47 -22.62 6.20
N PRO A 182 -5.30 -23.37 5.42
CA PRO A 182 -5.18 -24.83 5.33
C PRO A 182 -3.90 -25.36 4.66
N GLY A 183 -3.16 -24.55 3.90
CA GLY A 183 -2.03 -25.03 3.08
C GLY A 183 -0.73 -25.34 3.83
N LEU A 184 -0.61 -25.01 5.11
CA LEU A 184 0.62 -25.14 5.90
C LEU A 184 1.02 -26.60 6.21
N TYR A 185 0.12 -27.56 6.02
CA TYR A 185 0.39 -28.99 6.26
C TYR A 185 0.64 -29.81 4.98
N GLY A 186 0.39 -29.25 3.78
CA GLY A 186 0.61 -29.96 2.51
C GLY A 186 2.03 -29.79 1.96
N ASP A 187 2.52 -28.56 1.88
CA ASP A 187 3.81 -28.26 1.24
C ASP A 187 5.04 -28.62 2.09
N ALA A 188 4.84 -28.93 3.38
CA ALA A 188 5.90 -29.36 4.28
C ALA A 188 6.21 -30.87 4.14
N ASP A 189 5.30 -31.65 3.56
CA ASP A 189 5.45 -33.09 3.39
C ASP A 189 6.13 -33.45 2.05
N GLU A 190 6.01 -32.59 1.03
CA GLU A 190 6.69 -32.76 -0.27
C GLU A 190 8.18 -32.36 -0.29
N ARG A 191 8.71 -31.83 0.81
CA ARG A 191 10.13 -31.41 0.93
C ARG A 191 10.93 -32.25 1.92
N ARG A 192 10.56 -33.53 2.10
CA ARG A 192 11.39 -34.54 2.76
C ARG A 192 11.96 -35.52 1.75
#